data_AF-A0A0L8IHV7-F1
#
_entry.id   AF-A0A0L8IHV7-F1
#
_cell.length_a   1.000
_cell.length_b   1.000
_cell.length_c   1.000
_cell.angle_alpha   90.00
_cell.angle_beta   90.00
_cell.angle_gamma   90.00
#
_symmetry.space_group_name_H-M   'P 1'
#
loop_
_entity.id
_entity.type
_entity.pdbx_description
1 polymer ?
#
loop_
_entity_poly.entity_id
_entity_poly.type
_entity_poly.pdbx_seq_one_letter_code
_entity_poly.pdbx_strand_id
1 'polypeptide(L)'
;MSTPQPLKRTLHNTNKDDEFILDCKAAYLSVFKSIKDSINNLDDLILVLQQTGRNPSKKSLEKYRKLVKASLSFEDFCKICSDEPQTSTNDVVQAFQCLDTDGDGYISDTKLFNLMTTKGEKMSSADAKMLMEELNVDSNGMIDYKKFSKTMEETI
;
A
#
# COMPACT_ATOMS: atom_id res chain seq x y z
N MET A 1 -33.45 44.73 -11.77
CA MET A 1 -34.11 43.42 -11.84
C MET A 1 -33.02 42.40 -12.15
N SER A 2 -32.33 41.89 -11.12
CA SER A 2 -31.21 40.97 -11.28
C SER A 2 -31.72 39.55 -11.26
N THR A 3 -31.44 38.80 -12.32
CA THR A 3 -31.72 37.37 -12.45
C THR A 3 -30.91 36.57 -11.42
N PRO A 4 -31.52 35.59 -10.72
CA PRO A 4 -30.77 34.70 -9.84
C PRO A 4 -29.91 33.73 -10.65
N GLN A 5 -28.62 33.65 -10.32
CA GLN A 5 -27.71 32.62 -10.84
C GLN A 5 -28.11 31.24 -10.30
N PRO A 6 -28.01 30.16 -11.10
CA PRO A 6 -28.23 28.81 -10.60
C PRO A 6 -27.09 28.42 -9.66
N LEU A 7 -27.44 28.01 -8.44
CA LEU A 7 -26.51 27.30 -7.56
C LEU A 7 -26.01 26.06 -8.29
N LYS A 8 -24.71 26.03 -8.60
CA LYS A 8 -24.01 24.80 -8.94
C LYS A 8 -24.04 23.92 -7.70
N ARG A 9 -25.05 23.05 -7.58
CA ARG A 9 -24.96 21.89 -6.70
C ARG A 9 -23.85 21.00 -7.24
N THR A 10 -22.68 21.09 -6.63
CA THR A 10 -21.65 20.06 -6.76
C THR A 10 -22.31 18.77 -6.28
N LEU A 11 -22.62 17.86 -7.20
CA LEU A 11 -22.95 16.47 -6.86
C LEU A 11 -21.69 15.90 -6.19
N HIS A 12 -21.64 15.96 -4.87
CA HIS A 12 -20.71 15.16 -4.09
C HIS A 12 -21.00 13.71 -4.47
N ASN A 13 -20.00 12.99 -4.97
CA ASN A 13 -20.17 11.63 -5.44
C ASN A 13 -20.17 10.68 -4.23
N THR A 14 -21.23 10.76 -3.42
CA THR A 14 -21.37 10.10 -2.11
C THR A 14 -21.02 8.62 -2.15
N ASN A 15 -21.30 7.94 -3.26
CA ASN A 15 -21.02 6.51 -3.41
C ASN A 15 -19.51 6.17 -3.34
N LYS A 16 -18.61 7.02 -3.86
CA LYS A 16 -17.16 6.75 -3.79
C LYS A 16 -16.58 7.07 -2.40
N ASP A 17 -17.12 8.09 -1.75
CA ASP A 17 -16.71 8.46 -0.40
C ASP A 17 -17.13 7.37 0.60
N ASP A 18 -18.32 6.79 0.42
CA ASP A 18 -18.83 5.68 1.23
C ASP A 18 -17.99 4.39 1.05
N GLU A 19 -17.62 4.06 -0.20
CA GLU A 19 -16.73 2.93 -0.52
C GLU A 19 -15.34 3.12 0.08
N PHE A 20 -14.74 4.30 -0.10
CA PHE A 20 -13.43 4.63 0.49
C PHE A 20 -13.43 4.53 2.02
N ILE A 21 -14.47 5.06 2.69
CA ILE A 21 -14.59 4.97 4.14
C ILE A 21 -14.77 3.51 4.58
N LEU A 22 -15.50 2.70 3.81
CA LEU A 22 -15.67 1.28 4.10
C LEU A 22 -14.34 0.52 4.02
N ASP A 23 -13.53 0.78 3.00
CA ASP A 23 -12.19 0.21 2.85
C ASP A 23 -11.28 0.63 4.00
N CYS A 24 -11.29 1.92 4.36
CA CYS A 24 -10.55 2.43 5.51
C CYS A 24 -10.97 1.74 6.81
N LYS A 25 -12.27 1.52 7.02
CA LYS A 25 -12.78 0.80 8.21
C LYS A 25 -12.32 -0.65 8.23
N ALA A 26 -12.40 -1.36 7.10
CA ALA A 26 -11.99 -2.74 6.99
C ALA A 26 -10.50 -2.90 7.30
N ALA A 27 -9.65 -2.06 6.69
CA ALA A 27 -8.21 -2.03 6.96
C ALA A 27 -7.92 -1.72 8.44
N TYR A 28 -8.57 -0.70 9.01
CA TYR A 28 -8.35 -0.32 10.41
C TYR A 28 -8.72 -1.45 11.38
N LEU A 29 -9.86 -2.10 11.15
CA LEU A 29 -10.36 -3.19 11.99
C LEU A 29 -9.62 -4.52 11.79
N SER A 30 -8.76 -4.64 10.77
CA SER A 30 -7.87 -5.79 10.62
C SER A 30 -6.73 -5.78 11.66
N VAL A 31 -6.36 -4.59 12.15
CA VAL A 31 -5.28 -4.37 13.12
C VAL A 31 -5.84 -4.08 14.50
N PHE A 32 -6.93 -3.30 14.57
CA PHE A 32 -7.53 -2.84 15.80
C PHE A 32 -8.88 -3.52 16.08
N LYS A 33 -9.24 -3.68 17.36
CA LYS A 33 -10.51 -4.31 17.75
C LYS A 33 -11.68 -3.35 17.55
N SER A 34 -11.42 -2.05 17.57
CA SER A 34 -12.41 -0.99 17.51
C SER A 34 -11.88 0.21 16.73
N ILE A 35 -12.76 0.88 15.98
CA ILE A 35 -12.46 2.18 15.35
C ILE A 35 -12.15 3.30 16.34
N LYS A 36 -12.45 3.08 17.63
CA LYS A 36 -12.12 4.02 18.72
C LYS A 36 -10.70 3.83 19.25
N ASP A 37 -10.07 2.70 18.96
CA ASP A 37 -8.66 2.49 19.30
C ASP A 37 -7.82 3.50 18.53
N SER A 38 -6.73 3.98 19.10
CA SER A 38 -5.86 4.99 18.47
C SER A 38 -4.55 4.38 18.00
N ILE A 39 -4.03 4.88 16.89
CA ILE A 39 -2.70 4.50 16.38
C ILE A 39 -1.64 5.30 17.15
N ASN A 40 -0.76 4.58 17.86
CA ASN A 40 0.22 5.18 18.77
C ASN A 40 1.68 4.90 18.37
N ASN A 41 1.92 4.08 17.35
CA ASN A 41 3.25 3.81 16.82
C ASN A 41 3.22 3.77 15.27
N LEU A 42 4.40 3.88 14.65
CA LEU A 42 4.52 3.94 13.20
C LEU A 42 4.25 2.58 12.54
N ASP A 43 4.55 1.47 13.24
CA ASP A 43 4.38 0.12 12.69
C ASP A 43 2.89 -0.18 12.48
N ASP A 44 2.03 0.15 13.45
CA ASP A 44 0.58 0.06 13.31
C ASP A 44 0.04 0.96 12.18
N LEU A 45 0.59 2.18 12.03
CA LEU A 45 0.19 3.07 10.92
C LEU A 45 0.56 2.47 9.56
N ILE A 46 1.77 1.90 9.45
CA ILE A 46 2.26 1.23 8.24
C ILE A 46 1.33 0.07 7.90
N LEU A 47 1.04 -0.79 8.89
CA LEU A 47 0.22 -1.98 8.68
C LEU A 47 -1.17 -1.61 8.15
N VAL A 48 -1.85 -0.64 8.77
CA VAL A 48 -3.19 -0.23 8.30
C VAL A 48 -3.12 0.42 6.91
N LEU A 49 -2.09 1.23 6.62
CA LEU A 49 -1.92 1.83 5.29
C LEU A 49 -1.70 0.76 4.21
N GLN A 50 -0.89 -0.26 4.49
CA GLN A 50 -0.67 -1.39 3.59
C GLN A 50 -1.95 -2.16 3.28
N GLN A 51 -2.83 -2.35 4.27
CA GLN A 51 -4.13 -2.99 4.07
C GLN A 51 -5.08 -2.19 3.16
N THR A 52 -4.77 -0.91 2.90
CA THR A 52 -5.49 -0.09 1.91
C THR A 52 -4.79 0.00 0.56
N GLY A 53 -3.72 -0.77 0.33
CA GLY A 53 -2.94 -0.75 -0.91
C GLY A 53 -1.79 0.28 -0.96
N ARG A 54 -1.43 0.86 0.20
CA ARG A 54 -0.40 1.91 0.27
C ARG A 54 0.90 1.41 0.89
N ASN A 55 2.00 1.73 0.25
CA ASN A 55 3.34 1.48 0.78
C ASN A 55 4.08 2.81 1.04
N PRO A 56 3.87 3.43 2.21
CA PRO A 56 4.41 4.75 2.50
C PRO A 56 5.95 4.73 2.60
N SER A 57 6.58 5.71 1.96
CA SER A 57 8.05 5.88 2.06
C SER A 57 8.47 6.33 3.46
N LYS A 58 9.74 6.10 3.85
CA LYS A 58 10.31 6.66 5.09
C LYS A 58 10.09 8.18 5.19
N LYS A 59 10.19 8.88 4.05
CA LYS A 59 9.97 10.33 3.98
C LYS A 59 8.51 10.71 4.22
N SER A 60 7.55 9.91 3.74
CA SER A 60 6.12 10.09 4.03
C SER A 60 5.85 9.89 5.53
N LEU A 61 6.39 8.81 6.12
CA LEU A 61 6.19 8.46 7.53
C LEU A 61 6.69 9.52 8.52
N GLU A 62 7.78 10.22 8.21
CA GLU A 62 8.25 11.34 9.03
C GLU A 62 7.21 12.47 9.16
N LYS A 63 6.34 12.67 8.16
CA LYS A 63 5.25 13.65 8.22
C LYS A 63 4.22 13.27 9.29
N TYR A 64 3.94 11.98 9.44
CA TYR A 64 2.89 11.45 10.32
C TYR A 64 3.38 11.19 11.74
N ARG A 65 4.70 11.17 11.96
CA ARG A 65 5.32 10.87 13.25
C ARG A 65 4.79 11.72 14.42
N LYS A 66 4.43 12.98 14.17
CA LYS A 66 3.83 13.85 15.20
C LYS A 66 2.39 13.46 15.53
N LEU A 67 1.60 13.11 14.52
CA LEU A 67 0.20 12.70 14.68
C LEU A 67 0.11 11.39 15.46
N VAL A 68 0.96 10.42 15.10
CA VAL A 68 1.04 9.13 15.80
C VAL A 68 1.40 9.31 17.28
N LYS A 69 2.36 10.20 17.59
CA LYS A 69 2.71 10.54 18.99
C LYS A 69 1.58 11.21 19.77
N ALA A 70 0.63 11.82 19.07
CA ALA A 70 -0.53 12.48 19.66
C ALA A 70 -1.77 11.57 19.72
N SER A 71 -1.61 10.24 19.51
CA SER A 71 -2.69 9.27 19.41
C SER A 71 -3.62 9.56 18.23
N LEU A 72 -3.19 9.09 17.06
CA LEU A 72 -3.88 9.31 15.78
C LEU A 72 -5.23 8.56 15.77
N SER A 73 -6.31 9.26 15.43
CA SER A 73 -7.68 8.72 15.39
C SER A 73 -8.04 8.12 14.04
N PHE A 74 -9.14 7.35 13.96
CA PHE A 74 -9.66 6.83 12.69
C PHE A 74 -9.90 7.94 11.64
N GLU A 75 -10.36 9.12 12.06
CA GLU A 75 -10.57 10.25 11.15
C GLU A 75 -9.25 10.81 10.59
N ASP A 76 -8.21 10.85 11.42
CA ASP A 76 -6.88 11.26 10.98
C ASP A 76 -6.25 10.23 10.05
N PHE A 77 -6.49 8.94 10.32
CA PHE A 77 -6.10 7.86 9.44
C PHE A 77 -6.76 8.02 8.07
N CYS A 78 -8.07 8.27 8.00
CA CYS A 78 -8.77 8.47 6.73
C CYS A 78 -8.19 9.63 5.92
N LYS A 79 -7.81 10.74 6.58
CA LYS A 79 -7.15 11.88 5.91
C LYS A 79 -5.78 11.49 5.37
N ILE A 80 -4.98 10.79 6.17
CA ILE A 80 -3.66 10.30 5.73
C ILE A 80 -3.81 9.33 4.56
N CYS A 81 -4.77 8.41 4.64
CA CYS A 81 -5.09 7.47 3.58
C CYS A 81 -5.52 8.21 2.30
N SER A 82 -6.33 9.28 2.41
CA SER A 82 -6.71 10.08 1.24
C SER A 82 -5.51 10.81 0.60
N ASP A 83 -4.55 11.25 1.40
CA ASP A 83 -3.39 12.03 0.94
C ASP A 83 -2.22 11.16 0.46
N GLU A 84 -2.05 9.95 1.01
CA GLU A 84 -0.97 9.04 0.65
C GLU A 84 -1.34 8.28 -0.63
N PRO A 85 -0.48 8.28 -1.66
CA PRO A 85 -0.78 7.66 -2.94
C PRO A 85 -0.89 6.14 -2.82
N GLN A 86 -1.83 5.57 -3.58
CA GLN A 86 -1.90 4.13 -3.80
C GLN A 86 -0.62 3.65 -4.49
N THR A 87 -0.14 2.47 -4.10
CA THR A 87 1.02 1.86 -4.75
C THR A 87 0.62 1.38 -6.14
N SER A 88 1.24 1.94 -7.18
CA SER A 88 0.98 1.55 -8.56
C SER A 88 1.81 0.34 -8.96
N THR A 89 1.36 -0.36 -10.01
CA THR A 89 2.17 -1.40 -10.67
C THR A 89 3.53 -0.89 -11.11
N ASN A 90 3.61 0.37 -11.57
CA ASN A 90 4.88 0.98 -11.94
C ASN A 90 5.84 1.16 -10.74
N ASP A 91 5.33 1.53 -9.56
CA ASP A 91 6.17 1.64 -8.35
C ASP A 91 6.75 0.28 -7.97
N VAL A 92 5.95 -0.77 -8.09
CA VAL A 92 6.37 -2.16 -7.85
C VAL A 92 7.43 -2.60 -8.88
N VAL A 93 7.22 -2.31 -10.16
CA VAL A 93 8.20 -2.59 -11.23
C VAL A 93 9.52 -1.84 -11.01
N GLN A 94 9.47 -0.57 -10.64
CA GLN A 94 10.68 0.22 -10.36
C GLN A 94 11.46 -0.34 -9.16
N ALA A 95 10.76 -0.84 -8.13
CA ALA A 95 11.40 -1.51 -7.00
C ALA A 95 12.14 -2.79 -7.46
N PHE A 96 11.54 -3.58 -8.35
CA PHE A 96 12.21 -4.76 -8.93
C PHE A 96 13.38 -4.40 -9.84
N GLN A 97 13.27 -3.35 -10.66
CA GLN A 97 14.37 -2.85 -11.49
C GLN A 97 15.58 -2.40 -10.66
N CYS A 98 15.36 -1.90 -9.44
CA CYS A 98 16.44 -1.56 -8.52
C CYS A 98 17.19 -2.81 -7.98
N LEU A 99 16.61 -4.00 -8.09
CA LEU A 99 17.21 -5.29 -7.71
C LEU A 99 17.86 -6.01 -8.89
N ASP A 100 17.32 -5.79 -10.09
CA ASP A 100 17.89 -6.23 -11.35
C ASP A 100 19.09 -5.35 -11.73
N THR A 101 20.24 -5.69 -11.14
CA THR A 101 21.53 -5.03 -11.41
C THR A 101 22.02 -5.22 -12.84
N ASP A 102 21.55 -6.27 -13.52
CA ASP A 102 22.05 -6.71 -14.81
C ASP A 102 21.13 -6.22 -15.96
N GLY A 103 19.92 -5.78 -15.63
CA GLY A 103 18.94 -5.17 -16.53
C GLY A 103 18.28 -6.15 -17.50
N ASP A 104 18.36 -7.45 -17.21
CA ASP A 104 17.85 -8.51 -18.10
C ASP A 104 16.34 -8.75 -17.93
N GLY A 105 15.73 -8.18 -16.89
CA GLY A 105 14.32 -8.38 -16.55
C GLY A 105 14.07 -9.54 -15.60
N TYR A 106 15.13 -10.10 -14.99
CA TYR A 106 15.04 -11.19 -14.05
C TYR A 106 15.71 -10.84 -12.73
N ILE A 107 15.17 -11.36 -11.64
CA ILE A 107 15.80 -11.29 -10.32
C ILE A 107 15.86 -12.69 -9.72
N SER A 108 16.92 -13.00 -8.99
CA SER A 108 16.97 -14.27 -8.27
C SER A 108 16.02 -14.25 -7.08
N ASP A 109 15.37 -15.40 -6.86
CA ASP A 109 14.55 -15.68 -5.68
C ASP A 109 15.26 -15.31 -4.37
N THR A 110 16.58 -15.52 -4.32
CA THR A 110 17.44 -15.24 -3.18
C THR A 110 17.63 -13.74 -2.98
N LYS A 111 17.77 -12.95 -4.05
CA LYS A 111 17.84 -11.48 -3.96
C LYS A 111 16.52 -10.92 -3.44
N LEU A 112 15.39 -11.44 -3.96
CA LEU A 112 14.06 -11.02 -3.53
C LEU A 112 13.77 -11.46 -2.08
N PHE A 113 14.07 -12.70 -1.72
CA PHE A 113 13.95 -13.24 -0.37
C PHE A 113 14.79 -12.44 0.63
N ASN A 114 16.06 -12.16 0.31
CA ASN A 114 16.92 -11.36 1.17
C ASN A 114 16.37 -9.95 1.34
N LEU A 115 15.80 -9.33 0.30
CA LEU A 115 15.16 -8.03 0.44
C LEU A 115 13.96 -8.10 1.39
N MET A 116 13.04 -9.06 1.18
CA MET A 116 11.82 -9.24 1.95
C MET A 116 12.06 -9.65 3.42
N THR A 117 13.21 -10.25 3.70
CA THR A 117 13.59 -10.68 5.07
C THR A 117 14.58 -9.74 5.77
N THR A 118 15.29 -8.87 5.02
CA THR A 118 16.35 -8.00 5.56
C THR A 118 16.00 -6.51 5.55
N LYS A 119 15.09 -6.05 4.67
CA LYS A 119 14.66 -4.64 4.59
C LYS A 119 13.14 -4.50 4.65
N GLY A 120 12.61 -4.05 5.79
CA GLY A 120 11.18 -3.76 6.00
C GLY A 120 10.58 -4.56 7.16
N GLU A 121 9.24 -4.68 7.19
CA GLU A 121 8.57 -5.73 7.96
C GLU A 121 9.06 -7.09 7.46
N LYS A 122 9.51 -7.93 8.39
CA LYS A 122 10.03 -9.25 8.04
C LYS A 122 8.87 -10.10 7.54
N MET A 123 8.80 -10.28 6.22
CA MET A 123 7.95 -11.32 5.65
C MET A 123 8.43 -12.67 6.20
N SER A 124 7.49 -13.50 6.67
CA SER A 124 7.87 -14.83 7.15
C SER A 124 8.43 -15.64 5.97
N SER A 125 9.31 -16.60 6.25
CA SER A 125 9.83 -17.47 5.19
C SER A 125 8.73 -18.25 4.47
N ALA A 126 7.60 -18.51 5.14
CA ALA A 126 6.44 -19.16 4.56
C ALA A 126 5.72 -18.24 3.56
N ASP A 127 5.45 -16.99 3.94
CA ASP A 127 4.79 -16.02 3.06
C ASP A 127 5.67 -15.65 1.88
N ALA A 128 6.98 -15.50 2.10
CA ALA A 128 7.93 -15.27 1.02
C ALA A 128 7.94 -16.44 0.03
N LYS A 129 7.89 -17.70 0.53
CA LYS A 129 7.84 -18.89 -0.32
C LYS A 129 6.52 -19.00 -1.10
N MET A 130 5.38 -18.70 -0.48
CA MET A 130 4.10 -18.61 -1.19
C MET A 130 4.14 -17.56 -2.30
N LEU A 131 4.73 -16.40 -2.02
CA LEU A 131 4.91 -15.37 -3.04
C LEU A 131 5.82 -15.86 -4.18
N MET A 132 6.90 -16.58 -3.88
CA MET A 132 7.73 -17.20 -4.92
C MET A 132 6.95 -18.16 -5.82
N GLU A 133 6.03 -18.94 -5.23
CA GLU A 133 5.17 -19.87 -5.98
C GLU A 133 4.19 -19.11 -6.89
N GLU A 134 3.62 -17.99 -6.43
CA GLU A 134 2.74 -17.13 -7.25
C GLU A 134 3.50 -16.39 -8.36
N LEU A 135 4.76 -16.02 -8.11
CA LEU A 135 5.63 -15.31 -9.05
C LEU A 135 6.13 -16.16 -10.22
N ASN A 136 5.77 -17.45 -10.29
CA ASN A 136 6.24 -18.40 -11.29
C ASN A 136 7.77 -18.42 -11.40
N VAL A 137 8.47 -18.59 -10.28
CA VAL A 137 9.92 -18.82 -10.27
C VAL A 137 10.26 -19.97 -11.22
N ASP A 138 11.18 -19.75 -12.14
CA ASP A 138 11.62 -20.77 -13.08
C ASP A 138 12.45 -21.86 -12.38
N SER A 139 12.78 -22.93 -13.10
CA SER A 139 13.62 -24.02 -12.55
C SER A 139 15.04 -23.58 -12.15
N ASN A 140 15.45 -22.35 -12.49
CA ASN A 140 16.76 -21.78 -12.18
C ASN A 140 16.72 -20.82 -10.99
N GLY A 141 15.56 -20.63 -10.35
CA GLY A 141 15.42 -19.68 -9.24
C GLY A 141 15.31 -18.23 -9.69
N MET A 142 14.95 -17.98 -10.95
CA MET A 142 14.80 -16.64 -11.52
C MET A 142 13.33 -16.24 -11.64
N ILE A 143 13.05 -14.98 -11.34
CA ILE A 143 11.72 -14.38 -11.38
C ILE A 143 11.67 -13.40 -12.55
N ASP A 144 10.78 -13.64 -13.51
CA ASP A 144 10.42 -12.68 -14.54
C ASP A 144 9.41 -11.67 -13.97
N TYR A 145 9.92 -10.55 -13.47
CA TYR A 145 9.08 -9.51 -12.88
C TYR A 145 8.28 -8.71 -13.94
N LYS A 146 8.62 -8.83 -15.23
CA LYS A 146 7.82 -8.24 -16.32
C LYS A 146 6.54 -9.04 -16.54
N LYS A 147 6.61 -10.36 -16.38
CA LYS A 147 5.42 -11.21 -16.35
C LYS A 147 4.56 -10.90 -15.13
N PHE A 148 5.18 -10.74 -13.96
CA PHE A 148 4.47 -10.38 -12.74
C PHE A 148 3.71 -9.05 -12.86
N SER A 149 4.34 -8.00 -13.40
CA SER A 149 3.68 -6.70 -13.56
C SER A 149 2.46 -6.80 -14.46
N LYS A 150 2.52 -7.63 -15.51
CA LYS A 150 1.39 -7.90 -16.39
C LYS A 150 0.26 -8.64 -15.68
N THR A 151 0.58 -9.64 -14.84
CA THR A 151 -0.42 -10.35 -14.03
C THR A 151 -1.09 -9.43 -13.01
N MET A 152 -0.35 -8.49 -12.40
CA MET A 152 -0.95 -7.49 -11.50
C MET A 152 -1.89 -6.52 -12.24
N GLU A 153 -1.61 -6.16 -13.49
CA GLU A 153 -2.53 -5.35 -14.30
C GLU A 153 -3.80 -6.10 -14.72
N GLU A 154 -3.73 -7.42 -14.88
CA GLU A 154 -4.86 -8.27 -15.30
C GLU A 154 -5.79 -8.69 -14.14
N THR A 155 -5.36 -8.50 -12.88
CA THR A 155 -6.08 -9.00 -11.68
C THR A 155 -6.79 -7.90 -10.88
N ILE A 156 -6.75 -6.64 -11.34
CA ILE A 156 -7.41 -5.47 -10.69
C ILE A 156 -8.62 -5.00 -11.48
#